data_AF-A0AA40ZRC8-F1
#
_entry.id   AF-A0AA40ZRC8-F1
#
_cell.length_a   1.000
_cell.length_b   1.000
_cell.length_c   1.000
_cell.angle_alpha   90.00
_cell.angle_beta   90.00
_cell.angle_gamma   90.00
#
_symmetry.space_group_name_H-M   'P 1'
#
loop_
_entity.id
_entity.type
_entity.pdbx_description
1 polymer ?
#
loop_
_entity_poly.entity_id
_entity_poly.type
_entity_poly.pdbx_seq_one_letter_code
_entity_poly.pdbx_strand_id
1 'polypeptide(L)'
;MTFEEMLALDKNWHGRKKSDNKEHRLQSACVRWFRHQYPKLSKVLFAIPNAARRSARNGAYMKEEGMLSGVADIILLKRNRFYGALAIEMKTDDGTQRPSQKEWQRECESAGNKYVICRSFEDFKREIENYIKDM
;
A
#
# COMPACT_ATOMS: atom_id res chain seq x y z
N MET A 1 24.97 34.34 -23.45
CA MET A 1 23.67 34.38 -22.76
C MET A 1 23.81 35.34 -21.60
N THR A 2 22.97 36.37 -21.55
CA THR A 2 23.03 37.43 -20.53
C THR A 2 22.46 36.93 -19.19
N PHE A 3 22.77 37.63 -18.09
CA PHE A 3 22.27 37.29 -16.75
C PHE A 3 20.73 37.29 -16.70
N GLU A 4 20.10 38.23 -17.42
CA GLU A 4 18.64 38.31 -17.59
C GLU A 4 18.07 37.09 -18.35
N GLU A 5 18.78 36.62 -19.39
CA GLU A 5 18.39 35.41 -20.12
C GLU A 5 18.51 34.15 -19.25
N MET A 6 19.51 34.08 -18.36
CA MET A 6 19.64 32.97 -17.39
C MET A 6 18.52 33.00 -16.34
N LEU A 7 18.16 34.17 -15.82
CA LEU A 7 17.04 34.32 -14.87
C LEU A 7 15.68 33.97 -15.49
N ALA A 8 15.48 34.24 -16.78
CA ALA A 8 14.27 33.86 -17.49
C ALA A 8 14.15 32.34 -17.69
N LEU A 9 15.27 31.64 -17.88
CA LEU A 9 15.30 30.18 -17.99
C LEU A 9 15.04 29.48 -16.65
N ASP A 10 15.54 30.05 -15.55
CA ASP A 10 15.34 29.52 -14.19
C ASP A 10 13.87 29.63 -13.74
N LYS A 11 13.17 30.70 -14.12
CA LYS A 11 11.72 30.86 -13.88
C LYS A 11 10.84 29.79 -14.56
N ASN A 12 11.35 29.16 -15.62
CA ASN A 12 10.66 28.07 -16.34
C ASN A 12 11.14 26.68 -15.91
N TRP A 13 12.04 26.58 -14.93
CA TRP A 13 12.47 25.30 -14.39
C TRP A 13 11.41 24.72 -13.45
N HIS A 14 10.60 23.79 -13.97
CA HIS A 14 9.76 22.93 -13.14
C HIS A 14 10.55 21.69 -12.75
N GLY A 15 11.48 21.86 -11.80
CA GLY A 15 12.13 20.72 -11.15
C GLY A 15 11.06 19.74 -10.69
N ARG A 16 11.18 18.46 -11.06
CA ARG A 16 10.19 17.43 -10.68
C ARG A 16 9.96 17.50 -9.18
N LYS A 17 8.74 17.86 -8.77
CA LYS A 17 8.31 17.88 -7.37
C LYS A 17 8.61 16.49 -6.80
N LYS A 18 9.45 16.41 -5.78
CA LYS A 18 9.79 15.15 -5.11
C LYS A 18 8.47 14.56 -4.61
N SER A 19 8.12 13.36 -5.09
CA SER A 19 6.91 12.66 -4.68
C SER A 19 6.84 12.65 -3.15
N ASP A 20 5.84 13.32 -2.59
CA ASP A 20 5.59 13.30 -1.14
C ASP A 20 5.15 11.88 -0.79
N ASN A 21 6.09 11.07 -0.31
CA ASN A 21 5.91 9.63 -0.18
C ASN A 21 5.15 9.29 1.12
N LYS A 22 4.04 9.99 1.37
CA LYS A 22 3.21 9.90 2.57
C LYS A 22 2.70 8.48 2.80
N GLU A 23 2.14 7.84 1.77
CA GLU A 23 1.64 6.47 1.85
C GLU A 23 2.76 5.49 2.21
N HIS A 24 3.92 5.59 1.56
CA HIS A 24 5.08 4.75 1.90
C HIS A 24 5.57 4.96 3.33
N ARG A 25 5.66 6.22 3.80
CA ARG A 25 6.07 6.54 5.17
C ARG A 25 5.09 5.95 6.17
N LEU A 26 3.79 6.10 5.91
CA LEU A 26 2.72 5.55 6.73
C LEU A 26 2.79 4.02 6.77
N GLN A 27 2.84 3.36 5.61
CA GLN A 27 2.96 1.91 5.48
C GLN A 27 4.20 1.38 6.21
N SER A 28 5.35 2.05 6.04
CA SER A 28 6.60 1.68 6.71
C SER A 28 6.50 1.78 8.24
N ALA A 29 5.82 2.82 8.75
CA ALA A 29 5.58 2.97 10.19
C ALA A 29 4.65 1.87 10.72
N CYS A 30 3.56 1.57 10.01
CA CYS A 30 2.61 0.51 10.34
C CYS A 30 3.29 -0.88 10.40
N VAL A 31 4.05 -1.25 9.37
CA VAL A 31 4.78 -2.52 9.31
C VAL A 31 5.82 -2.63 10.43
N ARG A 32 6.55 -1.55 10.72
CA ARG A 32 7.54 -1.52 11.79
C ARG A 32 6.89 -1.73 13.16
N TRP A 33 5.82 -0.99 13.45
CA TRP A 33 5.08 -1.15 14.68
C TRP A 33 4.51 -2.55 14.83
N PHE A 34 3.88 -3.10 13.78
CA PHE A 34 3.31 -4.45 13.83
C PHE A 34 4.36 -5.50 14.20
N ARG A 35 5.55 -5.44 13.57
CA ARG A 35 6.64 -6.39 13.83
C ARG A 35 7.20 -6.26 15.24
N HIS A 36 7.18 -5.06 15.81
CA HIS A 36 7.57 -4.82 17.20
C HIS A 36 6.51 -5.33 18.19
N GLN A 37 5.24 -5.04 17.93
CA GLN A 37 4.12 -5.39 18.81
C GLN A 37 3.79 -6.90 18.78
N TYR A 38 3.89 -7.52 17.60
CA TYR A 38 3.52 -8.92 17.37
C TYR A 38 4.68 -9.71 16.74
N PRO A 39 5.82 -9.88 17.45
CA PRO A 39 7.02 -10.51 16.87
C PRO A 39 6.75 -11.95 16.39
N LYS A 40 5.87 -12.68 17.07
CA LYS A 40 5.44 -14.04 16.70
C LYS A 40 4.65 -14.10 15.39
N LEU A 41 4.04 -13.00 14.95
CA LEU A 41 3.29 -12.90 13.69
C LEU A 41 4.06 -12.14 12.61
N SER A 42 5.29 -11.70 12.87
CA SER A 42 6.07 -10.82 11.98
C SER A 42 6.30 -11.39 10.57
N LYS A 43 6.28 -12.71 10.41
CA LYS A 43 6.49 -13.42 9.13
C LYS A 43 5.21 -13.62 8.32
N VAL A 44 4.03 -13.40 8.91
CA VAL A 44 2.74 -13.55 8.23
C VAL A 44 2.11 -12.21 7.84
N LEU A 45 2.74 -11.08 8.20
CA LEU A 45 2.40 -9.76 7.66
C LEU A 45 3.45 -9.30 6.66
N PHE A 46 3.05 -9.12 5.41
CA PHE A 46 3.94 -8.73 4.32
C PHE A 46 3.29 -7.73 3.38
N ALA A 47 4.12 -6.89 2.78
CA ALA A 47 3.70 -5.93 1.77
C ALA A 47 3.71 -6.57 0.39
N ILE A 48 2.75 -6.20 -0.45
CA ILE A 48 2.71 -6.53 -1.86
C ILE A 48 3.31 -5.36 -2.64
N PRO A 49 4.50 -5.50 -3.26
CA PRO A 49 5.19 -4.38 -3.90
C PRO A 49 4.61 -4.04 -5.30
N ASN A 50 3.29 -4.04 -5.44
CA ASN A 50 2.64 -3.87 -6.74
C ASN A 50 2.83 -2.47 -7.34
N ALA A 51 3.10 -1.45 -6.54
CA ALA A 51 3.43 -0.10 -6.98
C ALA A 51 4.92 0.10 -7.36
N ALA A 52 5.77 -0.94 -7.26
CA ALA A 52 7.19 -0.81 -7.56
C ALA A 52 7.42 -0.43 -9.04
N ARG A 53 8.31 0.55 -9.26
CA ARG A 53 8.73 0.95 -10.60
C ARG A 53 9.42 -0.22 -11.29
N ARG A 54 9.03 -0.48 -12.54
CA ARG A 54 9.53 -1.60 -13.35
C ARG A 54 9.65 -1.19 -14.82
N SER A 55 10.53 -1.87 -15.54
CA SER A 55 10.60 -1.76 -17.00
C SER A 55 9.35 -2.40 -17.63
N ALA A 56 9.05 -2.05 -18.88
CA ALA A 56 7.95 -2.67 -19.61
C ALA A 56 8.11 -4.19 -19.71
N ARG A 57 9.34 -4.65 -19.99
CA ARG A 57 9.69 -6.08 -20.07
C ARG A 57 9.44 -6.80 -18.73
N ASN A 58 9.95 -6.26 -17.62
CA ASN A 58 9.73 -6.89 -16.31
C ASN A 58 8.24 -6.86 -15.93
N GLY A 59 7.52 -5.80 -16.29
CA GLY A 59 6.07 -5.74 -16.10
C GLY A 59 5.29 -6.79 -16.88
N ALA A 60 5.75 -7.19 -18.07
CA ALA A 60 5.16 -8.28 -18.83
C ALA A 60 5.41 -9.64 -18.14
N TYR A 61 6.67 -9.93 -17.78
CA TYR A 61 7.00 -11.16 -17.06
C TYR A 61 6.24 -11.28 -15.74
N MET A 62 6.16 -10.20 -14.95
CA MET A 62 5.39 -10.23 -13.70
C MET A 62 3.92 -10.55 -13.93
N LYS A 63 3.30 -10.03 -15.00
CA LYS A 63 1.90 -10.37 -15.34
C LYS A 63 1.75 -11.83 -15.74
N GLU A 64 2.69 -12.37 -16.51
CA GLU A 64 2.75 -13.80 -16.86
C GLU A 64 2.94 -14.67 -15.60
N GLU A 65 3.72 -14.19 -14.63
CA GLU A 65 3.92 -14.81 -13.32
C GLU A 65 2.72 -14.63 -12.36
N GLY A 66 1.64 -13.99 -12.80
CA GLY A 66 0.40 -13.84 -12.02
C GLY A 66 0.28 -12.56 -11.22
N MET A 67 1.07 -11.52 -11.53
CA MET A 67 0.91 -10.20 -10.93
C MET A 67 -0.47 -9.62 -11.27
N LEU A 68 -1.30 -9.46 -10.24
CA LEU A 68 -2.60 -8.82 -10.34
C LEU A 68 -2.50 -7.31 -10.04
N SER A 69 -3.25 -6.51 -10.80
CA SER A 69 -3.41 -5.09 -10.49
C SER A 69 -4.45 -4.91 -9.38
N GLY A 70 -4.21 -3.96 -8.47
CA GLY A 70 -5.22 -3.58 -7.47
C GLY A 70 -5.22 -4.43 -6.19
N VAL A 71 -4.33 -5.42 -6.07
CA VAL A 71 -4.10 -6.12 -4.78
C VAL A 71 -3.74 -5.10 -3.71
N ALA A 72 -4.29 -5.30 -2.50
CA ALA A 72 -3.99 -4.49 -1.33
C ALA A 72 -2.48 -4.38 -1.04
N ASP A 73 -2.07 -3.27 -0.43
CA ASP A 73 -0.68 -2.97 -0.14
C ASP A 73 -0.05 -3.92 0.89
N ILE A 74 -0.83 -4.37 1.88
CA ILE A 74 -0.39 -5.28 2.94
C ILE A 74 -1.38 -6.43 3.09
N ILE A 75 -0.85 -7.63 3.33
CA ILE A 75 -1.63 -8.80 3.73
C ILE A 75 -1.10 -9.30 5.08
N LEU A 76 -2.02 -9.49 6.03
CA LEU A 76 -1.84 -10.34 7.20
C LEU A 76 -2.46 -11.71 6.89
N LEU A 77 -1.60 -12.66 6.52
CA LEU A 77 -1.98 -14.03 6.20
C LEU A 77 -2.18 -14.84 7.48
N LYS A 78 -3.23 -14.50 8.21
CA LYS A 78 -3.61 -15.16 9.46
C LYS A 78 -5.12 -15.21 9.58
N ARG A 79 -5.66 -16.41 9.77
CA ARG A 79 -7.08 -16.62 10.04
C ARG A 79 -7.45 -16.14 11.45
N ASN A 80 -8.65 -15.59 11.57
CA ASN A 80 -9.34 -15.39 12.84
C ASN A 80 -10.70 -16.13 12.84
N ARG A 81 -11.56 -15.88 13.85
CA ARG A 81 -12.90 -16.50 13.96
C ARG A 81 -13.78 -16.31 12.73
N PHE A 82 -13.66 -15.18 12.03
CA PHE A 82 -14.58 -14.76 10.97
C PHE A 82 -13.97 -14.78 9.56
N TYR A 83 -12.67 -14.54 9.43
CA TYR A 83 -12.01 -14.29 8.15
C TYR A 83 -10.74 -15.12 7.98
N GLY A 84 -10.44 -15.49 6.73
CA GLY A 84 -9.23 -16.26 6.37
C GLY A 84 -7.93 -15.46 6.45
N ALA A 85 -7.99 -14.18 6.07
CA ALA A 85 -6.88 -13.23 6.11
C ALA A 85 -7.41 -11.79 6.23
N LEU A 86 -6.51 -10.85 6.52
CA LEU A 86 -6.77 -9.42 6.50
C LEU A 86 -5.92 -8.76 5.39
N ALA A 87 -6.58 -8.17 4.41
CA ALA A 87 -6.01 -7.33 3.38
C ALA A 87 -6.17 -5.85 3.75
N ILE A 88 -5.09 -5.08 3.64
CA ILE A 88 -5.04 -3.69 4.09
C ILE A 88 -4.52 -2.82 2.94
N GLU A 89 -5.36 -1.91 2.49
CA GLU A 89 -5.04 -0.89 1.51
C GLU A 89 -4.72 0.43 2.21
N MET A 90 -3.57 1.01 1.91
CA MET A 90 -3.15 2.28 2.46
C MET A 90 -3.59 3.42 1.55
N LYS A 91 -4.11 4.49 2.14
CA LYS A 91 -4.45 5.72 1.40
C LYS A 91 -4.01 6.95 2.17
N THR A 92 -3.72 8.04 1.47
CA THR A 92 -3.75 9.38 2.09
C THR A 92 -5.18 9.77 2.45
N ASP A 93 -5.37 10.86 3.21
CA ASP A 93 -6.70 11.35 3.59
C ASP A 93 -7.61 11.60 2.38
N ASP A 94 -7.05 12.16 1.30
CA ASP A 94 -7.70 12.43 0.02
C ASP A 94 -7.57 11.28 -1.00
N GLY A 95 -6.82 10.23 -0.66
CA GLY A 95 -6.56 9.08 -1.53
C GLY A 95 -7.83 8.27 -1.78
N THR A 96 -8.10 7.94 -3.03
CA THR A 96 -9.24 7.10 -3.43
C THR A 96 -8.80 5.75 -3.98
N GLN A 97 -9.65 4.74 -3.83
CA GLN A 97 -9.43 3.45 -4.48
C GLN A 97 -9.64 3.57 -5.99
N ARG A 98 -8.72 2.97 -6.74
CA ARG A 98 -8.86 2.78 -8.18
C ARG A 98 -9.93 1.72 -8.48
N PRO A 99 -10.53 1.69 -9.68
CA PRO A 99 -11.49 0.67 -10.06
C PRO A 99 -11.00 -0.77 -9.86
N SER A 100 -9.74 -1.05 -10.22
CA SER A 100 -9.13 -2.38 -10.02
C SER A 100 -8.94 -2.76 -8.55
N GLN A 101 -8.75 -1.78 -7.65
CA GLN A 101 -8.67 -2.03 -6.21
C GLN A 101 -10.04 -2.38 -5.64
N LYS A 102 -11.10 -1.71 -6.11
CA LYS A 102 -12.49 -2.06 -5.73
C LYS A 102 -12.89 -3.43 -6.26
N GLU A 103 -12.47 -3.77 -7.46
CA GLU A 103 -12.67 -5.10 -8.03
C GLU A 103 -11.97 -6.18 -7.20
N TRP A 104 -10.67 -5.99 -6.94
CA TRP A 104 -9.93 -6.95 -6.13
C TRP A 104 -10.46 -7.05 -4.69
N GLN A 105 -10.92 -5.95 -4.10
CA GLN A 105 -11.61 -5.96 -2.80
C GLN A 105 -12.81 -6.91 -2.82
N ARG A 106 -13.70 -6.79 -3.82
CA ARG A 106 -14.88 -7.67 -3.93
C ARG A 106 -14.49 -9.14 -4.01
N GLU A 107 -13.48 -9.48 -4.79
CA GLU A 107 -12.98 -10.86 -4.91
C GLU A 107 -12.29 -11.35 -3.62
N CYS A 108 -11.57 -10.47 -2.93
CA CYS A 108 -10.94 -10.78 -1.65
C CYS A 108 -11.98 -11.11 -0.57
N GLU A 109 -13.04 -10.29 -0.50
CA GLU A 109 -14.16 -10.44 0.44
C GLU A 109 -15.03 -11.66 0.10
N SER A 110 -15.33 -11.89 -1.18
CA SER A 110 -16.09 -13.07 -1.64
C SER A 110 -15.35 -14.38 -1.32
N ALA A 111 -14.01 -14.36 -1.32
CA ALA A 111 -13.17 -15.46 -0.88
C ALA A 111 -13.08 -15.63 0.66
N GLY A 112 -13.87 -14.87 1.44
CA GLY A 112 -13.96 -15.01 2.90
C GLY A 112 -12.86 -14.29 3.68
N ASN A 113 -12.23 -13.27 3.09
CA ASN A 113 -11.21 -12.45 3.76
C ASN A 113 -11.77 -11.08 4.14
N LYS A 114 -11.12 -10.39 5.08
CA LYS A 114 -11.46 -9.01 5.42
C LYS A 114 -10.60 -8.06 4.59
N TYR A 115 -11.21 -7.06 3.96
CA TYR A 115 -10.51 -5.95 3.32
C TYR A 115 -10.77 -4.65 4.08
N VAL A 116 -9.73 -3.85 4.32
CA VAL A 116 -9.86 -2.54 4.99
C VAL A 116 -9.03 -1.49 4.27
N ILE A 117 -9.49 -0.23 4.36
CA ILE A 117 -8.74 0.94 3.94
C ILE A 117 -8.23 1.64 5.21
N CYS A 118 -6.91 1.84 5.31
CA CYS A 118 -6.31 2.56 6.42
C CYS A 118 -5.72 3.89 5.92
N ARG A 119 -6.12 4.98 6.57
CA ARG A 119 -5.70 6.35 6.21
C ARG A 119 -4.69 6.96 7.17
N SER A 120 -4.62 6.39 8.36
CA SER A 120 -3.71 6.80 9.43
C SER A 120 -3.05 5.59 10.11
N PHE A 121 -2.05 5.87 10.95
CA PHE A 121 -1.41 4.85 11.75
C PHE A 121 -2.37 4.28 12.79
N GLU A 122 -3.20 5.14 13.36
CA GLU A 122 -4.23 4.83 14.33
C GLU A 122 -5.31 3.92 13.73
N ASP A 123 -5.70 4.16 12.46
CA ASP A 123 -6.61 3.26 11.75
C ASP A 123 -6.01 1.87 11.57
N PHE A 124 -4.77 1.80 11.09
CA PHE A 124 -4.06 0.53 10.92
C PHE A 124 -3.97 -0.24 12.23
N LYS A 125 -3.53 0.44 13.30
CA LYS A 125 -3.41 -0.13 14.63
C LYS A 125 -4.75 -0.69 15.11
N ARG A 126 -5.82 0.10 15.00
CA ARG A 126 -7.18 -0.31 15.40
C ARG A 126 -7.65 -1.54 14.63
N GLU A 127 -7.48 -1.58 13.31
CA GLU A 127 -7.90 -2.73 12.50
C GLU A 127 -7.12 -4.00 12.85
N ILE A 128 -5.81 -3.88 13.09
CA ILE A 128 -4.97 -5.00 13.55
C ILE A 128 -5.41 -5.50 14.93
N GLU A 129 -5.59 -4.60 15.90
CA GLU A 129 -5.97 -4.95 17.26
C GLU A 129 -7.35 -5.64 17.29
N ASN A 130 -8.32 -5.11 16.54
CA ASN A 130 -9.64 -5.72 16.38
C ASN A 130 -9.53 -7.10 15.74
N TYR A 131 -8.77 -7.24 14.65
CA TYR A 131 -8.64 -8.50 13.94
C TYR A 131 -7.98 -9.59 14.80
N ILE A 132 -6.94 -9.21 15.56
CA ILE A 132 -6.21 -10.11 16.47
C ILE A 132 -7.06 -10.51 17.68
N LYS A 133 -7.91 -9.61 18.18
CA LYS A 133 -8.82 -9.92 19.30
C LYS A 133 -9.78 -11.06 18.97
N ASP A 134 -10.15 -11.21 17.70
CA ASP A 134 -11.02 -12.27 17.20
C ASP A 134 -10.28 -13.55 16.79
N MET A 135 -8.96 -13.65 17.02
CA MET A 135 -8.16 -14.84 16.70
C MET A 135 -8.49 -16.04 17.58
#